data_AF-A0A5A7RLJ0-F1
#
_entry.id   AF-A0A5A7RLJ0-F1
#
_cell.length_a   1.000
_cell.length_b   1.000
_cell.length_c   1.000
_cell.angle_alpha   90.00
_cell.angle_beta   90.00
_cell.angle_gamma   90.00
#
_symmetry.space_group_name_H-M   'P 1'
#
loop_
_entity.id
_entity.type
_entity.pdbx_description
1 polymer ?
#
loop_
_entity_poly.entity_id
_entity_poly.type
_entity_poly.pdbx_seq_one_letter_code
_entity_poly.pdbx_strand_id
1 'polypeptide(L)'
;MPPIYSFLVVGLPLISLYILAGFLDMVPALHCIPIYKITGYAWGVLAATFGPMKNQLKLMMLHLSTGKVTDKFNNKKAIHLRGLKMKKILSLLVIASFLLSGAVLASINTPKTVTPAIEDTTSTAEIKTIEKTIHFSEPSVVENGKYVIIKTDNSNNVLKNEENPMIPYRVETVEFPIGTKIVSVEVQHSEPKEMELTKKIAPAPVATATNMQNSPAKVIEGKIYNSNEPYPQAWDEWNVGVGLDGYKHVIYLSVQLYPSQYNAGENKLSYVTDMDVKIKYTPPSKPLLTNDVYDLLIVTPAQFSDALQPLVDHKNSHGISTMLVTLDEIYNGNYFAVQGRDDAEKIKYFIKDAIEEWG
;
A
#
# COMPACT_ATOMS: atom_id res chain seq x y z
N MET A 1 48.85 -8.65 -38.64
CA MET A 1 49.59 -9.89 -38.37
C MET A 1 48.65 -10.86 -37.64
N PRO A 2 48.45 -12.09 -38.15
CA PRO A 2 47.56 -13.15 -37.60
C PRO A 2 48.31 -14.04 -36.57
N PRO A 3 47.70 -14.97 -35.79
CA PRO A 3 47.07 -16.27 -36.21
C PRO A 3 45.72 -16.59 -35.48
N ILE A 4 44.78 -17.46 -35.88
CA ILE A 4 44.70 -18.87 -36.35
C ILE A 4 44.77 -19.95 -35.22
N TYR A 5 43.56 -20.46 -34.86
CA TYR A 5 43.07 -21.80 -34.41
C TYR A 5 43.61 -22.56 -33.16
N SER A 6 42.73 -22.97 -32.21
CA SER A 6 42.00 -24.26 -32.20
C SER A 6 41.34 -24.66 -30.84
N PHE A 7 40.03 -24.96 -30.91
CA PHE A 7 39.15 -25.95 -30.22
C PHE A 7 39.09 -26.22 -28.69
N LEU A 8 37.86 -26.14 -28.15
CA LEU A 8 37.19 -27.25 -27.44
C LEU A 8 35.65 -27.10 -27.52
N VAL A 9 34.93 -28.22 -27.75
CA VAL A 9 33.46 -28.35 -27.92
C VAL A 9 32.87 -29.09 -26.72
N VAL A 10 31.78 -28.59 -26.12
CA VAL A 10 30.54 -29.26 -25.59
C VAL A 10 29.59 -28.08 -25.25
N GLY A 11 28.35 -27.89 -25.71
CA GLY A 11 27.20 -28.75 -25.94
C GLY A 11 26.03 -28.20 -25.10
N LEU A 12 25.18 -27.35 -25.68
CA LEU A 12 23.98 -26.72 -25.08
C LEU A 12 22.83 -26.83 -26.09
N PRO A 13 21.58 -27.02 -25.64
CA PRO A 13 20.49 -26.33 -26.32
C PRO A 13 19.51 -25.67 -25.34
N LEU A 14 19.34 -24.36 -25.55
CA LEU A 14 18.08 -23.63 -25.38
C LEU A 14 17.23 -23.85 -26.63
N ILE A 15 15.90 -23.90 -26.50
CA ILE A 15 14.88 -23.26 -27.36
C ILE A 15 13.50 -23.77 -26.89
N SER A 16 12.67 -22.87 -26.35
CA SER A 16 11.22 -23.01 -26.35
C SER A 16 10.59 -21.64 -26.20
N LEU A 17 10.20 -21.05 -27.33
CA LEU A 17 9.00 -20.20 -27.49
C LEU A 17 8.97 -19.76 -28.94
N TYR A 18 8.09 -20.32 -29.76
CA TYR A 18 7.31 -19.63 -30.79
C TYR A 18 6.42 -20.64 -31.52
N ILE A 19 5.29 -20.15 -32.02
CA ILE A 19 4.27 -20.81 -32.87
C ILE A 19 3.03 -21.30 -32.09
N LEU A 20 2.16 -20.34 -31.78
CA LEU A 20 0.71 -20.49 -31.76
C LEU A 20 0.14 -19.59 -32.87
N ALA A 21 0.10 -20.07 -34.11
CA ALA A 21 -0.73 -19.53 -35.20
C ALA A 21 -0.57 -20.39 -36.45
N GLY A 22 -1.70 -20.85 -37.02
CA GLY A 22 -1.77 -21.13 -38.45
C GLY A 22 -2.04 -22.58 -38.85
N PHE A 23 -3.29 -22.79 -39.29
CA PHE A 23 -3.70 -23.70 -40.36
C PHE A 23 -3.77 -25.21 -40.10
N LEU A 24 -5.01 -25.72 -39.99
CA LEU A 24 -5.58 -26.41 -41.15
C LEU A 24 -7.12 -26.39 -41.13
N ASP A 25 -7.69 -25.72 -42.13
CA ASP A 25 -9.01 -26.00 -42.69
C ASP A 25 -8.90 -27.25 -43.60
N MET A 26 -9.74 -28.28 -43.35
CA MET A 26 -10.43 -29.07 -44.40
C MET A 26 -11.47 -30.02 -43.77
N VAL A 27 -12.68 -29.93 -44.31
CA VAL A 27 -14.02 -30.50 -43.96
C VAL A 27 -14.18 -31.95 -44.53
N PRO A 28 -15.25 -32.80 -44.30
CA PRO A 28 -16.34 -32.92 -43.30
C PRO A 28 -16.57 -34.36 -42.69
N ALA A 29 -17.55 -34.44 -41.77
CA ALA A 29 -18.52 -35.53 -41.53
C ALA A 29 -18.12 -36.80 -40.76
N LEU A 30 -18.70 -37.00 -39.56
CA LEU A 30 -19.66 -38.07 -39.23
C LEU A 30 -20.21 -37.95 -37.78
N HIS A 31 -21.53 -37.80 -37.67
CA HIS A 31 -22.48 -38.39 -36.70
C HIS A 31 -22.09 -38.71 -35.22
N CYS A 32 -22.90 -38.15 -34.30
CA CYS A 32 -23.57 -38.80 -33.14
C CYS A 32 -22.81 -39.29 -31.87
N ILE A 33 -23.11 -38.61 -30.73
CA ILE A 33 -23.46 -39.15 -29.38
C ILE A 33 -22.31 -39.79 -28.52
N PRO A 34 -22.36 -39.83 -27.15
CA PRO A 34 -22.39 -38.79 -26.12
C PRO A 34 -21.20 -38.87 -25.12
N ILE A 35 -21.13 -37.87 -24.25
CA ILE A 35 -20.28 -37.74 -23.06
C ILE A 35 -20.61 -38.84 -22.03
N TYR A 36 -19.72 -39.80 -21.81
CA TYR A 36 -19.46 -40.51 -20.53
C TYR A 36 -18.48 -41.67 -20.78
N LYS A 37 -17.16 -41.38 -20.78
CA LYS A 37 -16.08 -42.38 -20.55
C LYS A 37 -14.67 -41.77 -20.63
N ILE A 38 -14.35 -40.75 -19.83
CA ILE A 38 -12.95 -40.45 -19.50
C ILE A 38 -12.88 -40.05 -18.01
N THR A 39 -13.19 -40.99 -17.13
CA THR A 39 -12.83 -40.92 -15.71
C THR A 39 -12.11 -42.22 -15.39
N GLY A 40 -10.78 -42.19 -15.46
CA GLY A 40 -9.94 -43.35 -15.18
C GLY A 40 -8.45 -43.04 -15.20
N TYR A 41 -8.00 -42.02 -15.93
CA TYR A 41 -6.58 -41.72 -16.09
C TYR A 41 -6.06 -40.43 -15.42
N ALA A 42 -6.93 -39.64 -14.79
CA ALA A 42 -6.53 -38.44 -14.06
C ALA A 42 -6.42 -38.64 -12.54
N TRP A 43 -6.64 -39.85 -12.02
CA TRP A 43 -6.63 -40.11 -10.56
C TRP A 43 -5.36 -40.78 -10.02
N GLY A 44 -4.38 -41.06 -10.88
CA GLY A 44 -3.09 -41.64 -10.47
C GLY A 44 -2.02 -40.63 -10.06
N VAL A 45 -2.13 -39.36 -10.49
CA VAL A 45 -1.03 -38.38 -10.35
C VAL A 45 -1.31 -37.30 -9.30
N LEU A 46 -2.55 -37.17 -8.80
CA LEU A 46 -2.90 -36.20 -7.76
C LEU A 46 -2.95 -36.78 -6.33
N ALA A 47 -2.60 -38.07 -6.16
CA ALA A 47 -2.67 -38.77 -4.88
C ALA A 47 -1.35 -38.74 -4.07
N ALA A 48 -0.32 -38.05 -4.55
CA ALA A 48 1.02 -38.05 -3.95
C ALA A 48 1.40 -36.81 -3.14
N THR A 49 0.53 -35.80 -2.95
CA THR A 49 0.94 -34.53 -2.31
C THR A 49 0.06 -33.97 -1.19
N PHE A 50 -1.02 -34.65 -0.78
CA PHE A 50 -1.85 -34.17 0.34
C PHE A 50 -2.29 -35.28 1.30
N GLY A 51 -1.38 -35.72 2.17
CA GLY A 51 -1.71 -36.39 3.42
C GLY A 51 -1.59 -35.37 4.56
N PRO A 52 -2.65 -34.60 4.86
CA PRO A 52 -3.56 -35.03 5.91
C PRO A 52 -4.98 -34.42 5.76
N MET A 53 -5.83 -34.93 4.88
CA MET A 53 -7.24 -34.51 4.81
C MET A 53 -8.20 -35.63 4.36
N LYS A 54 -7.85 -36.88 4.66
CA LYS A 54 -8.64 -38.05 4.21
C LYS A 54 -9.88 -38.35 5.06
N ASN A 55 -9.95 -37.83 6.29
CA ASN A 55 -11.04 -38.16 7.22
C ASN A 55 -12.16 -37.11 7.31
N GLN A 56 -11.97 -35.89 6.79
CA GLN A 56 -13.02 -34.87 6.80
C GLN A 56 -13.87 -34.88 5.51
N LEU A 57 -13.30 -35.31 4.37
CA LEU A 57 -14.06 -35.45 3.11
C LEU A 57 -14.96 -36.70 3.06
N LYS A 58 -14.70 -37.69 3.92
CA LYS A 58 -15.52 -38.93 4.01
C LYS A 58 -16.83 -38.72 4.78
N LEU A 59 -16.91 -37.68 5.61
CA LEU A 59 -18.11 -37.33 6.38
C LEU A 59 -19.07 -36.46 5.57
N MET A 60 -18.55 -35.66 4.64
CA MET A 60 -19.34 -34.76 3.78
C MET A 60 -19.96 -35.48 2.57
N MET A 61 -19.38 -36.60 2.12
CA MET A 61 -19.92 -37.46 1.05
C MET A 61 -20.96 -38.48 1.51
N LEU A 62 -21.26 -38.58 2.82
CA LEU A 62 -22.27 -39.50 3.37
C LEU A 62 -23.61 -38.82 3.68
N HIS A 63 -23.76 -37.51 3.37
CA HIS A 63 -24.98 -36.74 3.62
C HIS A 63 -25.71 -36.26 2.35
N LEU A 64 -25.25 -36.65 1.16
CA LEU A 64 -25.89 -36.31 -0.12
C LEU A 64 -26.06 -37.57 -0.99
N SER A 65 -26.65 -38.62 -0.41
CA SER A 65 -27.15 -39.75 -1.19
C SER A 65 -28.10 -40.58 -0.32
N THR A 66 -29.35 -40.15 -0.23
CA THR A 66 -30.54 -41.01 -0.22
C THR A 66 -31.78 -40.12 -0.15
N GLY A 67 -32.27 -39.72 -1.32
CA GLY A 67 -33.67 -39.34 -1.45
C GLY A 67 -34.52 -40.61 -1.53
N LYS A 68 -35.37 -40.84 -0.53
CA LYS A 68 -36.70 -41.46 -0.67
C LYS A 68 -37.43 -41.44 0.67
N VAL A 69 -38.52 -40.69 0.69
CA VAL A 69 -39.53 -40.63 1.73
C VAL A 69 -40.47 -41.82 1.55
N THR A 70 -40.65 -42.65 2.59
CA THR A 70 -41.91 -43.37 2.87
C THR A 70 -42.02 -43.71 4.36
N ASP A 71 -43.04 -43.12 4.98
CA ASP A 71 -43.96 -43.62 6.02
C ASP A 71 -43.50 -44.26 7.37
N LYS A 72 -44.11 -43.67 8.43
CA LYS A 72 -44.61 -44.24 9.71
C LYS A 72 -43.66 -45.06 10.60
N PHE A 73 -43.53 -44.66 11.87
CA PHE A 73 -44.21 -45.33 13.01
C PHE A 73 -43.98 -44.64 14.37
N ASN A 74 -44.97 -44.84 15.25
CA ASN A 74 -45.28 -44.26 16.56
C ASN A 74 -44.26 -44.44 17.71
N ASN A 75 -44.05 -43.36 18.48
CA ASN A 75 -44.46 -43.13 19.89
C ASN A 75 -43.91 -43.95 21.09
N LYS A 76 -43.53 -43.17 22.13
CA LYS A 76 -43.62 -43.40 23.60
C LYS A 76 -42.66 -44.38 24.30
N LYS A 77 -41.86 -43.85 25.25
CA LYS A 77 -42.08 -44.02 26.71
C LYS A 77 -41.08 -43.21 27.55
N ALA A 78 -41.61 -42.42 28.47
CA ALA A 78 -40.90 -41.84 29.61
C ALA A 78 -41.16 -42.71 30.85
N ILE A 79 -40.15 -42.97 31.69
CA ILE A 79 -40.31 -43.44 33.07
C ILE A 79 -39.34 -42.71 33.99
N HIS A 80 -39.88 -42.41 35.16
CA HIS A 80 -39.53 -41.47 36.22
C HIS A 80 -38.63 -42.14 37.29
N LEU A 81 -37.61 -41.45 37.80
CA LEU A 81 -36.96 -41.76 39.08
C LEU A 81 -36.80 -40.48 39.89
N ARG A 82 -37.58 -40.39 40.98
CA ARG A 82 -37.49 -39.35 42.02
C ARG A 82 -36.48 -39.79 43.10
N GLY A 83 -35.77 -38.82 43.67
CA GLY A 83 -35.60 -38.77 45.12
C GLY A 83 -34.21 -38.97 45.72
N LEU A 84 -33.29 -38.02 45.51
CA LEU A 84 -32.23 -37.74 46.49
C LEU A 84 -32.19 -36.21 46.75
N LYS A 85 -32.11 -35.83 48.04
CA LYS A 85 -32.48 -34.52 48.60
C LYS A 85 -31.70 -33.32 48.00
N MET A 86 -32.39 -32.56 47.14
CA MET A 86 -31.93 -31.40 46.34
C MET A 86 -31.66 -30.08 47.11
N LYS A 87 -30.97 -30.09 48.25
CA LYS A 87 -30.55 -28.82 48.90
C LYS A 87 -29.04 -28.59 48.95
N LYS A 88 -28.21 -29.64 48.91
CA LYS A 88 -26.74 -29.50 48.89
C LYS A 88 -26.14 -29.55 47.48
N ILE A 89 -26.80 -30.22 46.52
CA ILE A 89 -26.40 -30.26 45.10
C ILE A 89 -26.83 -28.98 44.37
N LEU A 90 -27.94 -28.36 44.78
CA LEU A 90 -28.42 -27.10 44.20
C LEU A 90 -27.50 -25.91 44.54
N SER A 91 -26.87 -25.91 45.73
CA SER A 91 -25.92 -24.86 46.13
C SER A 91 -24.59 -24.93 45.37
N LEU A 92 -24.15 -26.12 44.95
CA LEU A 92 -22.92 -26.31 44.16
C LEU A 92 -23.12 -25.98 42.68
N LEU A 93 -24.32 -26.16 42.14
CA LEU A 93 -24.68 -25.79 40.76
C LEU A 93 -24.91 -24.27 40.58
N VAL A 94 -25.34 -23.57 41.63
CA VAL A 94 -25.55 -22.10 41.61
C VAL A 94 -24.23 -21.32 41.68
N ILE A 95 -23.18 -21.87 42.30
CA ILE A 95 -21.86 -21.21 42.35
C ILE A 95 -21.08 -21.42 41.03
N ALA A 96 -21.25 -22.58 40.38
CA ALA A 96 -20.61 -22.86 39.09
C ALA A 96 -21.26 -22.15 37.88
N SER A 97 -22.52 -21.70 38.00
CA SER A 97 -23.21 -20.94 36.95
C SER A 97 -23.02 -19.42 37.05
N PHE A 98 -22.39 -18.91 38.12
CA PHE A 98 -22.12 -17.49 38.31
C PHE A 98 -20.79 -17.00 37.72
N LEU A 99 -19.98 -17.88 37.13
CA LEU A 99 -18.70 -17.55 36.48
C LEU A 99 -18.77 -17.50 34.94
N LEU A 100 -19.95 -17.67 34.33
CA LEU A 100 -20.10 -17.83 32.88
C LEU A 100 -21.19 -16.95 32.23
N SER A 101 -21.67 -15.90 32.90
CA SER A 101 -22.72 -15.02 32.36
C SER A 101 -22.51 -13.54 32.68
N GLY A 102 -21.32 -13.03 32.33
CA GLY A 102 -21.06 -11.59 32.23
C GLY A 102 -21.22 -11.08 30.80
N ALA A 103 -22.41 -11.23 30.20
CA ALA A 103 -22.83 -10.43 29.04
C ALA A 103 -24.34 -10.63 28.81
N VAL A 104 -25.14 -9.69 29.31
CA VAL A 104 -26.48 -9.44 28.78
C VAL A 104 -26.56 -7.94 28.55
N LEU A 105 -26.86 -7.54 27.32
CA LEU A 105 -28.10 -6.82 27.07
C LEU A 105 -28.47 -6.92 25.58
N ALA A 106 -29.59 -7.61 25.39
CA ALA A 106 -30.23 -7.91 24.13
C ALA A 106 -31.16 -6.77 23.70
N SER A 107 -31.29 -6.66 22.38
CA SER A 107 -32.35 -5.96 21.67
C SER A 107 -33.72 -6.60 21.93
N ILE A 108 -34.76 -5.78 22.03
CA ILE A 108 -36.18 -6.15 22.11
C ILE A 108 -36.82 -5.87 20.74
N ASN A 109 -37.41 -6.90 20.12
CA ASN A 109 -38.19 -6.81 18.89
C ASN A 109 -39.69 -6.59 19.18
N THR A 110 -40.32 -5.67 18.44
CA THR A 110 -41.75 -5.68 18.11
C THR A 110 -41.94 -5.52 16.59
N PRO A 111 -43.05 -6.01 15.98
CA PRO A 111 -43.05 -6.44 14.58
C PRO A 111 -43.68 -5.47 13.57
N LYS A 112 -43.31 -5.70 12.30
CA LYS A 112 -43.84 -5.23 10.99
C LYS A 112 -43.42 -3.83 10.51
N THR A 113 -42.66 -3.79 9.40
CA THR A 113 -43.11 -3.32 8.07
C THR A 113 -42.11 -3.80 6.99
N VAL A 114 -42.62 -4.23 5.83
CA VAL A 114 -41.83 -4.71 4.68
C VAL A 114 -41.33 -3.51 3.87
N THR A 115 -40.01 -3.38 3.67
CA THR A 115 -39.40 -2.58 2.59
C THR A 115 -38.00 -3.18 2.27
N PRO A 116 -37.61 -3.35 0.99
CA PRO A 116 -36.51 -4.21 0.59
C PRO A 116 -35.11 -3.57 0.70
N ALA A 117 -34.13 -4.44 0.94
CA ALA A 117 -32.71 -4.40 0.61
C ALA A 117 -32.01 -3.04 0.35
N ILE A 118 -31.01 -2.75 1.18
CA ILE A 118 -29.70 -2.29 0.71
C ILE A 118 -28.68 -3.20 1.39
N GLU A 119 -28.10 -4.11 0.61
CA GLU A 119 -26.88 -4.81 0.99
C GLU A 119 -25.75 -3.79 0.93
N ASP A 120 -25.45 -3.14 2.05
CA ASP A 120 -24.16 -2.49 2.25
C ASP A 120 -23.10 -3.59 2.25
N THR A 121 -22.59 -3.88 1.06
CA THR A 121 -21.43 -4.73 0.88
C THR A 121 -20.24 -3.94 1.40
N THR A 122 -19.98 -4.05 2.71
CA THR A 122 -18.75 -3.54 3.30
C THR A 122 -17.61 -4.37 2.70
N SER A 123 -17.04 -3.88 1.61
CA SER A 123 -15.78 -4.38 1.08
C SER A 123 -14.72 -4.06 2.14
N THR A 124 -14.41 -5.04 2.99
CA THR A 124 -13.28 -4.94 3.91
C THR A 124 -12.02 -4.91 3.06
N ALA A 125 -11.57 -3.70 2.68
CA ALA A 125 -10.36 -3.53 1.90
C ALA A 125 -9.21 -4.20 2.64
N GLU A 126 -8.54 -5.14 1.97
CA GLU A 126 -7.45 -5.92 2.53
C GLU A 126 -6.29 -4.99 2.92
N ILE A 127 -5.97 -4.94 4.22
CA ILE A 127 -4.83 -4.17 4.73
C ILE A 127 -3.56 -4.98 4.47
N LYS A 128 -2.64 -4.41 3.70
CA LYS A 128 -1.30 -4.95 3.44
C LYS A 128 -0.28 -4.27 4.36
N THR A 129 0.80 -4.99 4.64
CA THR A 129 1.88 -4.52 5.51
C THR A 129 3.23 -4.67 4.81
N ILE A 130 4.08 -3.66 4.91
CA ILE A 130 5.50 -3.71 4.57
C ILE A 130 6.29 -3.50 5.86
N GLU A 131 7.27 -4.36 6.11
CA GLU A 131 8.18 -4.27 7.25
C GLU A 131 9.62 -4.19 6.73
N LYS A 132 10.41 -3.27 7.29
CA LYS A 132 11.80 -3.07 6.93
C LYS A 132 12.61 -2.70 8.16
N THR A 133 13.67 -3.44 8.41
CA THR A 133 14.67 -3.10 9.42
C THR A 133 15.85 -2.39 8.75
N ILE A 134 16.24 -1.25 9.30
CA ILE A 134 17.41 -0.49 8.88
C ILE A 134 18.45 -0.54 9.99
N HIS A 135 19.66 -0.99 9.64
CA HIS A 135 20.82 -0.99 10.52
C HIS A 135 21.74 0.20 10.22
N PHE A 136 22.16 0.90 11.26
CA PHE A 136 23.09 2.03 11.24
C PHE A 136 24.37 1.67 11.98
N SER A 137 25.51 2.21 11.52
CA SER A 137 26.74 2.12 12.31
C SER A 137 26.65 2.98 13.55
N GLU A 138 27.54 2.74 14.52
CA GLU A 138 27.79 3.74 15.55
C GLU A 138 28.30 5.04 14.89
N PRO A 139 27.84 6.22 15.31
CA PRO A 139 28.27 7.47 14.71
C PRO A 139 29.76 7.73 14.93
N SER A 140 30.44 8.20 13.90
CA SER A 140 31.83 8.67 13.98
C SER A 140 31.89 10.19 13.97
N VAL A 141 32.80 10.75 14.78
CA VAL A 141 33.00 12.18 14.93
C VAL A 141 34.22 12.62 14.13
N VAL A 142 34.02 13.49 13.15
CA VAL A 142 35.08 14.03 12.30
C VAL A 142 35.32 15.49 12.64
N GLU A 143 36.57 15.83 12.95
CA GLU A 143 37.01 17.19 13.25
C GLU A 143 36.87 18.11 12.03
N ASN A 144 36.28 19.30 12.24
CA ASN A 144 36.11 20.33 11.21
C ASN A 144 36.31 21.74 11.81
N GLY A 145 37.58 22.08 12.06
CA GLY A 145 37.95 23.37 12.62
C GLY A 145 37.40 23.58 14.04
N LYS A 146 36.51 24.56 14.21
CA LYS A 146 35.83 24.86 15.49
C LYS A 146 34.73 23.83 15.83
N TYR A 147 34.24 23.10 14.85
CA TYR A 147 33.10 22.19 15.00
C TYR A 147 33.48 20.75 14.68
N VAL A 148 32.54 19.84 14.89
CA VAL A 148 32.62 18.45 14.41
C VAL A 148 31.49 18.15 13.42
N ILE A 149 31.70 17.16 12.57
CA ILE A 149 30.69 16.57 11.68
C ILE A 149 30.45 15.14 12.13
N ILE A 150 29.18 14.77 12.26
CA ILE A 150 28.77 13.40 12.56
C ILE A 150 28.60 12.63 11.25
N LYS A 151 29.15 11.42 11.19
CA LYS A 151 28.95 10.48 10.09
C LYS A 151 28.41 9.17 10.63
N THR A 152 27.35 8.68 9.99
CA THR A 152 26.69 7.42 10.32
C THR A 152 26.50 6.65 9.03
N ASP A 153 27.05 5.45 8.94
CA ASP A 153 26.88 4.61 7.75
C ASP A 153 25.40 4.29 7.55
N ASN A 154 25.03 4.06 6.28
CA ASN A 154 23.65 3.85 5.85
C ASN A 154 22.74 5.09 5.96
N SER A 155 23.26 6.25 6.39
CA SER A 155 22.62 7.55 6.15
C SER A 155 22.84 7.98 4.70
N ASN A 156 21.77 8.39 4.02
CA ASN A 156 21.83 8.84 2.62
C ASN A 156 21.59 10.35 2.47
N ASN A 157 21.34 11.05 3.58
CA ASN A 157 21.06 12.48 3.58
C ASN A 157 21.58 13.14 4.88
N VAL A 158 21.58 14.48 4.90
CA VAL A 158 22.00 15.29 6.06
C VAL A 158 21.01 16.41 6.26
N LEU A 159 20.48 16.54 7.47
CA LEU A 159 19.52 17.58 7.84
C LEU A 159 20.24 18.93 7.82
N LYS A 160 19.77 19.85 6.97
CA LYS A 160 20.42 21.13 6.69
C LYS A 160 19.47 22.30 6.85
N ASN A 161 18.82 22.38 8.01
CA ASN A 161 18.06 23.56 8.36
C ASN A 161 19.05 24.66 8.73
N GLU A 162 18.96 25.81 8.07
CA GLU A 162 19.91 26.92 8.26
C GLU A 162 20.14 27.21 9.74
N GLU A 163 21.41 27.46 10.09
CA GLU A 163 21.84 27.76 11.46
C GLU A 163 21.70 26.61 12.48
N ASN A 164 21.04 25.51 12.12
CA ASN A 164 20.88 24.34 13.00
C ASN A 164 21.97 23.29 12.76
N PRO A 165 22.24 22.41 13.75
CA PRO A 165 23.23 21.34 13.62
C PRO A 165 22.99 20.45 12.40
N MET A 166 24.05 20.12 11.65
CA MET A 166 23.97 19.17 10.55
C MET A 166 23.98 17.73 11.09
N ILE A 167 22.84 17.04 10.98
CA ILE A 167 22.66 15.68 11.49
C ILE A 167 22.44 14.69 10.33
N PRO A 168 23.21 13.60 10.23
CA PRO A 168 22.99 12.58 9.20
C PRO A 168 21.67 11.83 9.45
N TYR A 169 20.96 11.53 8.37
CA TYR A 169 19.71 10.80 8.44
C TYR A 169 19.49 9.98 7.16
N ARG A 170 18.46 9.13 7.18
CA ARG A 170 18.11 8.28 6.05
C ARG A 170 16.70 8.54 5.60
N VAL A 171 16.50 8.66 4.28
CA VAL A 171 15.18 8.68 3.65
C VAL A 171 14.93 7.34 2.98
N GLU A 172 13.82 6.71 3.35
CA GLU A 172 13.26 5.52 2.71
C GLU A 172 12.01 5.90 1.93
N THR A 173 12.05 5.76 0.62
CA THR A 173 10.91 6.05 -0.26
C THR A 173 10.31 4.76 -0.77
N VAL A 174 9.01 4.57 -0.55
CA VAL A 174 8.23 3.45 -1.07
C VAL A 174 7.19 3.98 -2.04
N GLU A 175 7.15 3.39 -3.22
CA GLU A 175 6.20 3.73 -4.28
C GLU A 175 4.98 2.82 -4.23
N PHE A 176 3.81 3.42 -4.38
CA PHE A 176 2.53 2.71 -4.44
C PHE A 176 1.74 3.11 -5.69
N PRO A 177 0.89 2.20 -6.22
CA PRO A 177 -0.08 2.56 -7.25
C PRO A 177 -0.97 3.71 -6.78
N ILE A 178 -1.32 4.60 -7.71
CA ILE A 178 -2.28 5.69 -7.46
C ILE A 178 -3.59 5.15 -6.87
N GLY A 179 -4.12 5.85 -5.86
CA GLY A 179 -5.31 5.42 -5.11
C GLY A 179 -5.04 4.54 -3.89
N THR A 180 -3.79 4.15 -3.66
CA THR A 180 -3.39 3.49 -2.40
C THR A 180 -3.62 4.43 -1.21
N LYS A 181 -4.20 3.93 -0.13
CA LYS A 181 -4.34 4.68 1.12
C LYS A 181 -3.34 4.18 2.15
N ILE A 182 -2.50 5.08 2.64
CA ILE A 182 -1.61 4.79 3.77
C ILE A 182 -2.44 4.81 5.05
N VAL A 183 -2.47 3.69 5.77
CA VAL A 183 -3.24 3.51 7.00
C VAL A 183 -2.42 3.92 8.21
N SER A 184 -1.16 3.46 8.30
CA SER A 184 -0.22 3.91 9.32
C SER A 184 1.23 3.69 8.89
N VAL A 185 2.11 4.49 9.48
CA VAL A 185 3.56 4.30 9.46
C VAL A 185 4.00 4.30 10.92
N GLU A 186 4.57 3.19 11.35
CA GLU A 186 5.05 2.97 12.72
C GLU A 186 6.55 2.73 12.65
N VAL A 187 7.34 3.51 13.39
CA VAL A 187 8.79 3.32 13.50
C VAL A 187 9.12 2.97 14.95
N GLN A 188 9.87 1.89 15.13
CA GLN A 188 10.46 1.50 16.40
C GLN A 188 11.97 1.55 16.27
N HIS A 189 12.69 1.73 17.38
CA HIS A 189 14.15 1.81 17.36
C HIS A 189 14.77 1.06 18.54
N SER A 190 16.06 0.75 18.42
CA SER A 190 16.84 0.17 19.51
C SER A 190 16.92 1.10 20.72
N GLU A 191 17.39 0.59 21.86
CA GLU A 191 17.69 1.42 23.02
C GLU A 191 18.71 2.52 22.64
N PRO A 192 18.42 3.81 22.91
CA PRO A 192 19.36 4.88 22.61
C PRO A 192 20.63 4.77 23.45
N LYS A 193 21.79 4.92 22.80
CA LYS A 193 23.09 5.07 23.43
C LYS A 193 23.50 6.53 23.42
N GLU A 194 24.36 6.92 24.36
CA GLU A 194 24.87 8.29 24.44
C GLU A 194 26.37 8.38 24.11
N MET A 195 26.75 9.52 23.55
CA MET A 195 28.13 9.89 23.25
C MET A 195 28.35 11.36 23.61
N GLU A 196 29.36 11.63 24.43
CA GLU A 196 29.84 12.98 24.74
C GLU A 196 30.69 13.52 23.57
N LEU A 197 30.48 14.78 23.19
CA LEU A 197 31.27 15.42 22.13
C LEU A 197 32.30 16.39 22.72
N THR A 198 33.47 16.48 22.08
CA THR A 198 34.53 17.43 22.46
C THR A 198 34.25 18.85 21.94
N LYS A 199 33.55 18.96 20.82
CA LYS A 199 33.13 20.23 20.17
C LYS A 199 31.69 20.12 19.74
N LYS A 200 31.07 21.28 19.48
CA LYS A 200 29.71 21.35 18.96
C LYS A 200 29.63 20.83 17.52
N ILE A 201 28.50 20.25 17.14
CA ILE A 201 28.22 19.86 15.75
C ILE A 201 28.15 21.12 14.87
N ALA A 202 28.68 21.04 13.65
CA ALA A 202 28.68 22.15 12.71
C ALA A 202 27.26 22.57 12.28
N PRO A 203 26.91 23.87 12.30
CA PRO A 203 25.62 24.31 11.82
C PRO A 203 25.56 24.30 10.30
N ALA A 204 24.37 24.16 9.75
CA ALA A 204 24.14 24.30 8.33
C ALA A 204 24.40 25.76 7.92
N PRO A 205 25.17 25.99 6.84
CA PRO A 205 25.44 27.34 6.36
C PRO A 205 24.15 27.99 5.86
N VAL A 206 24.08 29.32 5.98
CA VAL A 206 22.98 30.10 5.41
C VAL A 206 23.06 30.09 3.89
N ALA A 207 21.90 29.98 3.22
CA ALA A 207 21.85 30.06 1.77
C ALA A 207 22.48 31.37 1.27
N THR A 208 23.31 31.24 0.24
CA THR A 208 23.97 32.38 -0.40
C THR A 208 23.37 32.57 -1.80
N ALA A 209 23.27 33.82 -2.23
CA ALA A 209 22.71 34.14 -3.53
C ALA A 209 23.53 33.45 -4.64
N THR A 210 22.84 32.82 -5.59
CA THR A 210 23.46 32.23 -6.79
C THR A 210 23.78 33.32 -7.81
N ASN A 211 24.65 34.26 -7.44
CA ASN A 211 25.06 35.40 -8.28
C ASN A 211 26.45 35.22 -8.92
N MET A 212 27.00 33.99 -8.89
CA MET A 212 28.34 33.63 -9.39
C MET A 212 29.51 34.42 -8.76
N GLN A 213 29.27 35.15 -7.67
CA GLN A 213 30.34 35.76 -6.90
C GLN A 213 30.76 34.82 -5.78
N ASN A 214 32.07 34.68 -5.57
CA ASN A 214 32.60 33.91 -4.46
C ASN A 214 32.28 34.63 -3.15
N SER A 215 31.27 34.15 -2.42
CA SER A 215 31.03 34.54 -1.03
C SER A 215 31.32 33.35 -0.13
N PRO A 216 32.12 33.51 0.94
CA PRO A 216 32.29 32.44 1.91
C PRO A 216 30.93 32.10 2.54
N ALA A 217 30.66 30.81 2.72
CA ALA A 217 29.46 30.34 3.39
C ALA A 217 29.45 30.86 4.84
N LYS A 218 28.39 31.59 5.21
CA LYS A 218 28.26 32.12 6.57
C LYS A 218 27.72 31.02 7.47
N VAL A 219 28.51 30.67 8.48
CA VAL A 219 28.22 29.62 9.46
C VAL A 219 27.86 30.32 10.77
N ILE A 220 26.60 30.21 11.20
CA ILE A 220 26.05 30.86 12.40
C ILE A 220 25.38 29.79 13.25
N GLU A 221 25.57 29.84 14.57
CA GLU A 221 24.84 29.01 15.53
C GLU A 221 23.44 29.60 15.77
N GLY A 222 22.40 28.86 15.38
CA GLY A 222 21.00 29.25 15.56
C GLY A 222 20.49 28.98 16.98
N LYS A 223 19.17 29.09 17.16
CA LYS A 223 18.51 28.96 18.48
C LYS A 223 18.71 27.59 19.14
N ILE A 224 18.80 26.52 18.35
CA ILE A 224 18.99 25.14 18.83
C ILE A 224 20.25 25.01 19.70
N TYR A 225 21.31 25.80 19.43
CA TYR A 225 22.55 25.74 20.18
C TYR A 225 22.49 26.27 21.62
N ASN A 226 21.37 26.91 21.99
CA ASN A 226 21.10 27.40 23.33
C ASN A 226 19.95 26.61 24.01
N SER A 227 19.57 25.47 23.44
CA SER A 227 18.50 24.60 23.93
C SER A 227 19.06 23.32 24.53
N ASN A 228 18.36 22.76 25.52
CA ASN A 228 18.58 21.42 26.06
C ASN A 228 17.63 20.37 25.45
N GLU A 229 16.88 20.76 24.39
CA GLU A 229 16.01 19.84 23.67
C GLU A 229 16.80 19.04 22.63
N PRO A 230 16.46 17.75 22.40
CA PRO A 230 17.07 16.96 21.34
C PRO A 230 16.72 17.54 19.97
N TYR A 231 17.71 17.55 19.07
CA TYR A 231 17.55 17.95 17.68
C TYR A 231 18.07 16.87 16.71
N PRO A 232 17.26 16.39 15.75
CA PRO A 232 15.81 16.62 15.64
C PRO A 232 15.05 16.08 16.87
N GLN A 233 13.83 16.56 17.10
CA GLN A 233 13.04 16.16 18.28
C GLN A 233 12.42 14.75 18.13
N ALA A 234 12.02 14.39 16.92
CA ALA A 234 11.50 13.06 16.61
C ALA A 234 12.61 12.16 16.05
N TRP A 235 12.44 10.84 16.20
CA TRP A 235 13.30 9.82 15.60
C TRP A 235 12.93 9.53 14.14
N ASP A 236 11.72 9.90 13.75
CA ASP A 236 11.22 9.73 12.39
C ASP A 236 10.23 10.85 12.03
N GLU A 237 10.06 11.04 10.72
CA GLU A 237 9.03 11.87 10.13
C GLU A 237 8.63 11.24 8.79
N TRP A 238 7.37 11.33 8.39
CA TRP A 238 6.97 10.82 7.09
C TRP A 238 5.97 11.72 6.40
N ASN A 239 6.00 11.67 5.07
CA ASN A 239 5.08 12.41 4.23
C ASN A 239 4.66 11.55 3.03
N VAL A 240 3.43 11.78 2.58
CA VAL A 240 2.89 11.17 1.36
C VAL A 240 2.78 12.23 0.29
N GLY A 241 3.42 11.99 -0.84
CA GLY A 241 3.32 12.80 -2.04
C GLY A 241 2.68 12.00 -3.17
N VAL A 242 2.11 12.71 -4.14
CA VAL A 242 1.67 12.14 -5.41
C VAL A 242 2.53 12.75 -6.51
N GLY A 243 2.97 11.93 -7.46
CA GLY A 243 3.77 12.40 -8.57
C GLY A 243 3.76 11.41 -9.72
N LEU A 244 4.70 11.62 -10.64
CA LEU A 244 4.91 10.75 -11.78
C LEU A 244 6.21 9.95 -11.58
N ASP A 245 6.15 8.65 -11.88
CA ASP A 245 7.32 7.84 -12.21
C ASP A 245 7.25 7.50 -13.70
N GLY A 246 8.08 8.17 -14.50
CA GLY A 246 7.93 8.22 -15.95
C GLY A 246 6.55 8.76 -16.35
N TYR A 247 5.69 7.91 -16.90
CA TYR A 247 4.31 8.23 -17.30
C TYR A 247 3.25 7.72 -16.33
N LYS A 248 3.65 7.06 -15.23
CA LYS A 248 2.73 6.45 -14.29
C LYS A 248 2.51 7.39 -13.10
N HIS A 249 1.25 7.65 -12.78
CA HIS A 249 0.92 8.29 -11.50
C HIS A 249 1.18 7.31 -10.36
N VAL A 250 1.98 7.76 -9.41
CA VAL A 250 2.38 6.98 -8.23
C VAL A 250 2.25 7.81 -6.97
N ILE A 251 2.06 7.11 -5.86
CA ILE A 251 2.11 7.67 -4.52
C ILE A 251 3.48 7.37 -3.95
N TYR A 252 4.20 8.41 -3.54
CA TYR A 252 5.48 8.32 -2.85
C TYR A 252 5.25 8.47 -1.35
N LEU A 253 5.51 7.41 -0.58
CA LEU A 253 5.65 7.51 0.87
C LEU A 253 7.14 7.68 1.18
N SER A 254 7.52 8.84 1.72
CA SER A 254 8.89 9.08 2.19
C SER A 254 8.92 9.03 3.71
N VAL A 255 9.72 8.12 4.26
CA VAL A 255 9.96 7.97 5.70
C VAL A 255 11.39 8.43 5.97
N GLN A 256 11.52 9.53 6.70
CA GLN A 256 12.76 10.09 7.18
C GLN A 256 13.07 9.46 8.54
N LEU A 257 14.26 8.88 8.67
CA LEU A 257 14.74 8.17 9.84
C LEU A 257 15.97 8.91 10.37
N TYR A 258 15.87 9.39 11.60
CA TYR A 258 16.91 10.16 12.27
C TYR A 258 17.64 9.26 13.28
N PRO A 259 18.71 8.54 12.90
CA PRO A 259 19.39 7.60 13.80
C PRO A 259 20.17 8.27 14.93
N SER A 260 20.24 9.60 14.93
CA SER A 260 20.96 10.38 15.95
C SER A 260 20.23 11.68 16.26
N GLN A 261 20.22 12.05 17.53
CA GLN A 261 19.68 13.29 18.06
C GLN A 261 20.75 14.01 18.88
N TYR A 262 20.87 15.32 18.72
CA TYR A 262 21.88 16.12 19.37
C TYR A 262 21.24 17.07 20.39
N ASN A 263 21.74 17.03 21.62
CA ASN A 263 21.45 18.01 22.65
C ASN A 263 22.63 19.01 22.71
N ALA A 264 22.38 20.25 22.29
CA ALA A 264 23.44 21.24 22.17
C ALA A 264 23.87 21.87 23.50
N GLY A 265 22.96 21.98 24.47
CA GLY A 265 23.27 22.55 25.77
C GLY A 265 24.12 21.61 26.65
N GLU A 266 23.93 20.30 26.51
CA GLU A 266 24.79 19.29 27.14
C GLU A 266 25.97 18.86 26.25
N ASN A 267 25.93 19.19 24.96
CA ASN A 267 26.88 18.75 23.94
C ASN A 267 26.98 17.22 23.82
N LYS A 268 25.83 16.54 23.86
CA LYS A 268 25.71 15.08 23.77
C LYS A 268 24.95 14.64 22.53
N LEU A 269 25.36 13.50 22.00
CA LEU A 269 24.66 12.81 20.91
C LEU A 269 24.01 11.55 21.45
N SER A 270 22.70 11.43 21.32
CA SER A 270 21.97 10.18 21.51
C SER A 270 21.81 9.50 20.15
N TYR A 271 22.03 8.19 20.05
CA TYR A 271 21.93 7.47 18.78
C TYR A 271 21.40 6.06 18.95
N VAL A 272 20.84 5.52 17.87
CA VAL A 272 20.31 4.15 17.77
C VAL A 272 21.01 3.41 16.65
N THR A 273 21.13 2.09 16.77
CA THR A 273 21.75 1.23 15.75
C THR A 273 20.73 0.59 14.83
N ASP A 274 19.48 0.49 15.26
CA ASP A 274 18.43 -0.23 14.54
C ASP A 274 17.14 0.57 14.55
N MET A 275 16.48 0.64 13.40
CA MET A 275 15.14 1.20 13.25
C MET A 275 14.26 0.26 12.41
N ASP A 276 13.12 -0.14 12.97
CA ASP A 276 12.13 -1.00 12.35
C ASP A 276 10.96 -0.14 11.86
N VAL A 277 10.75 -0.15 10.54
CA VAL A 277 9.69 0.60 9.86
C VAL A 277 8.59 -0.37 9.46
N LYS A 278 7.37 -0.09 9.92
CA LYS A 278 6.16 -0.85 9.59
C LYS A 278 5.13 0.07 8.93
N ILE A 279 4.81 -0.23 7.68
CA ILE A 279 3.86 0.54 6.87
C ILE A 279 2.63 -0.32 6.63
N LYS A 280 1.46 0.15 7.05
CA LYS A 280 0.16 -0.45 6.74
C LYS A 280 -0.53 0.38 5.67
N TYR A 281 -1.05 -0.26 4.64
CA TYR A 281 -1.73 0.41 3.54
C TYR A 281 -2.85 -0.45 2.95
N THR A 282 -3.80 0.19 2.28
CA THR A 282 -4.81 -0.49 1.47
C THR A 282 -4.59 -0.14 0.00
N PRO A 283 -4.30 -1.14 -0.86
CA PRO A 283 -4.23 -0.89 -2.30
C PRO A 283 -5.60 -0.48 -2.84
N PRO A 284 -5.66 0.22 -3.97
CA PRO A 284 -6.93 0.58 -4.57
C PRO A 284 -7.68 -0.68 -5.03
N SER A 285 -9.00 -0.71 -4.82
CA SER A 285 -9.85 -1.87 -5.19
C SER A 285 -9.99 -2.04 -6.71
N LYS A 286 -9.80 -0.95 -7.47
CA LYS A 286 -9.70 -0.89 -8.92
C LYS A 286 -8.58 0.10 -9.27
N PRO A 287 -7.79 -0.11 -10.34
CA PRO A 287 -6.83 0.91 -10.75
C PRO A 287 -7.60 2.21 -11.08
N LEU A 288 -7.13 3.36 -10.58
CA LEU A 288 -7.85 4.62 -10.74
C LEU A 288 -7.73 5.21 -12.15
N LEU A 289 -6.62 4.95 -12.84
CA LEU A 289 -6.33 5.50 -14.17
C LEU A 289 -6.33 4.37 -15.19
N THR A 290 -7.52 3.87 -15.53
CA THR A 290 -7.69 2.84 -16.57
C THR A 290 -8.31 3.37 -17.85
N ASN A 291 -8.85 4.58 -17.80
CA ASN A 291 -9.45 5.23 -18.95
C ASN A 291 -8.35 5.77 -19.87
N ASP A 292 -8.62 5.75 -21.17
CA ASP A 292 -7.69 6.18 -22.22
C ASP A 292 -8.50 6.79 -23.37
N VAL A 293 -9.37 7.73 -23.00
CA VAL A 293 -10.35 8.36 -23.90
C VAL A 293 -9.69 9.54 -24.62
N TYR A 294 -8.96 10.38 -23.89
CA TYR A 294 -8.31 11.56 -24.43
C TYR A 294 -6.85 11.64 -23.94
N ASP A 295 -5.92 11.80 -24.87
CA ASP A 295 -4.50 12.02 -24.60
C ASP A 295 -4.19 13.48 -24.24
N LEU A 296 -5.03 14.41 -24.68
CA LEU A 296 -4.81 15.85 -24.54
C LEU A 296 -6.10 16.59 -24.21
N LEU A 297 -6.09 17.33 -23.11
CA LEU A 297 -7.13 18.29 -22.75
C LEU A 297 -6.66 19.73 -23.03
N ILE A 298 -7.43 20.47 -23.80
CA ILE A 298 -7.25 21.91 -24.04
C ILE A 298 -8.35 22.66 -23.30
N VAL A 299 -7.96 23.42 -22.27
CA VAL A 299 -8.87 24.31 -21.53
C VAL A 299 -8.71 25.75 -22.02
N THR A 300 -9.80 26.40 -22.41
CA THR A 300 -9.73 27.73 -23.06
C THR A 300 -10.94 28.63 -22.76
N PRO A 301 -10.81 29.97 -22.75
CA PRO A 301 -11.96 30.86 -22.85
C PRO A 301 -12.77 30.62 -24.14
N ALA A 302 -14.11 30.75 -24.07
CA ALA A 302 -14.99 30.49 -25.21
C ALA A 302 -14.64 31.29 -26.47
N GLN A 303 -14.15 32.53 -26.32
CA GLN A 303 -13.75 33.38 -27.45
C GLN A 303 -12.61 32.81 -28.32
N PHE A 304 -11.88 31.80 -27.84
CA PHE A 304 -10.78 31.18 -28.57
C PHE A 304 -11.08 29.75 -29.04
N SER A 305 -12.26 29.20 -28.75
CA SER A 305 -12.60 27.80 -29.11
C SER A 305 -12.46 27.56 -30.62
N ASP A 306 -13.07 28.44 -31.43
CA ASP A 306 -13.12 28.30 -32.89
C ASP A 306 -11.72 28.39 -33.51
N ALA A 307 -10.87 29.26 -32.96
CA ALA A 307 -9.49 29.43 -33.41
C ALA A 307 -8.60 28.23 -33.05
N LEU A 308 -8.96 27.47 -32.02
CA LEU A 308 -8.23 26.29 -31.56
C LEU A 308 -8.72 24.98 -32.20
N GLN A 309 -9.90 24.98 -32.82
CA GLN A 309 -10.44 23.78 -33.49
C GLN A 309 -9.47 23.17 -34.52
N PRO A 310 -8.77 23.95 -35.38
CA PRO A 310 -7.78 23.38 -36.30
C PRO A 310 -6.63 22.63 -35.61
N LEU A 311 -6.25 23.03 -34.39
CA LEU A 311 -5.24 22.33 -33.60
C LEU A 311 -5.76 20.99 -33.08
N VAL A 312 -7.02 20.96 -32.61
CA VAL A 312 -7.71 19.74 -32.18
C VAL A 312 -7.77 18.73 -33.32
N ASP A 313 -8.23 19.17 -34.50
CA ASP A 313 -8.35 18.32 -35.69
C ASP A 313 -6.99 17.80 -36.14
N HIS A 314 -5.96 18.66 -36.14
CA HIS A 314 -4.59 18.26 -36.43
C HIS A 314 -4.10 17.17 -35.46
N LYS A 315 -4.27 17.34 -34.14
CA LYS A 315 -3.83 16.36 -33.15
C LYS A 315 -4.55 15.02 -33.28
N ASN A 316 -5.87 15.05 -33.46
CA ASN A 316 -6.67 13.85 -33.72
C ASN A 316 -6.22 13.12 -34.99
N SER A 317 -5.93 13.85 -36.08
CA SER A 317 -5.42 13.25 -37.32
C SER A 317 -4.03 12.59 -37.19
N HIS A 318 -3.28 12.94 -36.14
CA HIS A 318 -1.98 12.34 -35.81
C HIS A 318 -2.08 11.30 -34.68
N GLY A 319 -3.29 10.84 -34.35
CA GLY A 319 -3.52 9.79 -33.36
C GLY A 319 -3.39 10.25 -31.91
N ILE A 320 -3.54 11.54 -31.64
CA ILE A 320 -3.59 12.10 -30.28
C ILE A 320 -5.03 12.55 -30.02
N SER A 321 -5.80 11.74 -29.30
CA SER A 321 -7.20 12.00 -28.96
C SER A 321 -7.28 13.27 -28.12
N THR A 322 -7.87 14.33 -28.68
CA THR A 322 -7.83 15.68 -28.10
C THR A 322 -9.23 16.18 -27.78
N MET A 323 -9.43 16.58 -26.53
CA MET A 323 -10.65 17.20 -26.01
C MET A 323 -10.45 18.70 -25.81
N LEU A 324 -11.34 19.52 -26.36
CA LEU A 324 -11.38 20.96 -26.11
C LEU A 324 -12.55 21.29 -25.20
N VAL A 325 -12.28 21.97 -24.09
CA VAL A 325 -13.27 22.37 -23.10
C VAL A 325 -13.10 23.86 -22.79
N THR A 326 -14.23 24.57 -22.73
CA THR A 326 -14.25 25.98 -22.39
C THR A 326 -14.36 26.20 -20.88
N LEU A 327 -13.86 27.34 -20.40
CA LEU A 327 -13.99 27.71 -18.98
C LEU A 327 -15.45 27.75 -18.52
N ASP A 328 -16.35 28.25 -19.36
CA ASP A 328 -17.78 28.31 -19.05
C ASP A 328 -18.38 26.91 -18.88
N GLU A 329 -17.99 25.95 -19.72
CA GLU A 329 -18.43 24.55 -19.57
C GLU A 329 -17.93 23.91 -18.27
N ILE A 330 -16.71 24.26 -17.82
CA ILE A 330 -16.18 23.81 -16.53
C ILE A 330 -17.02 24.41 -15.40
N TYR A 331 -17.24 25.72 -15.40
CA TYR A 331 -17.94 26.41 -14.31
C TYR A 331 -19.44 26.10 -14.26
N ASN A 332 -20.04 25.72 -15.39
CA ASN A 332 -21.42 25.29 -15.48
C ASN A 332 -21.62 23.80 -15.16
N GLY A 333 -20.53 23.03 -15.03
CA GLY A 333 -20.58 21.61 -14.69
C GLY A 333 -21.09 20.73 -15.83
N ASN A 334 -20.74 21.07 -17.07
CA ASN A 334 -21.25 20.37 -18.25
C ASN A 334 -20.78 18.92 -18.34
N TYR A 335 -19.62 18.61 -17.76
CA TYR A 335 -19.01 17.28 -17.80
C TYR A 335 -18.95 16.63 -16.42
N PHE A 336 -18.58 17.39 -15.39
CA PHE A 336 -18.44 16.91 -14.00
C PHE A 336 -19.19 17.84 -13.05
N ALA A 337 -19.56 17.33 -11.88
CA ALA A 337 -20.11 18.16 -10.83
C ALA A 337 -19.08 19.21 -10.39
N VAL A 338 -19.46 20.48 -10.38
CA VAL A 338 -18.56 21.59 -10.05
C VAL A 338 -18.17 21.51 -8.57
N GLN A 339 -16.87 21.42 -8.31
CA GLN A 339 -16.27 21.42 -6.99
C GLN A 339 -15.25 22.56 -6.89
N GLY A 340 -15.01 23.07 -5.68
CA GLY A 340 -14.02 24.14 -5.45
C GLY A 340 -14.64 25.48 -5.08
N ARG A 341 -13.92 26.22 -4.24
CA ARG A 341 -14.38 27.50 -3.66
C ARG A 341 -14.26 28.65 -4.65
N ASP A 342 -13.19 28.67 -5.44
CA ASP A 342 -12.90 29.70 -6.43
C ASP A 342 -12.67 29.09 -7.81
N ASP A 343 -12.54 29.94 -8.83
CA ASP A 343 -12.47 29.50 -10.22
C ASP A 343 -11.20 28.71 -10.54
N ALA A 344 -10.06 29.05 -9.92
CA ALA A 344 -8.83 28.29 -10.06
C ALA A 344 -8.97 26.89 -9.45
N GLU A 345 -9.61 26.81 -8.29
CA GLU A 345 -9.89 25.54 -7.64
C GLU A 345 -10.89 24.68 -8.44
N LYS A 346 -11.90 25.29 -9.07
CA LYS A 346 -12.82 24.57 -9.98
C LYS A 346 -12.09 23.94 -11.16
N ILE A 347 -11.18 24.68 -11.80
CA ILE A 347 -10.34 24.13 -12.89
C ILE A 347 -9.47 22.98 -12.37
N LYS A 348 -8.86 23.13 -11.18
CA LYS A 348 -8.05 22.07 -10.55
C LYS A 348 -8.86 20.77 -10.37
N TYR A 349 -10.08 20.86 -9.85
CA TYR A 349 -10.94 19.68 -9.68
C TYR A 349 -11.41 19.10 -11.02
N PHE A 350 -11.72 19.95 -12.00
CA PHE A 350 -12.06 19.49 -13.34
C PHE A 350 -10.94 18.68 -13.97
N ILE A 351 -9.69 19.15 -13.90
CA ILE A 351 -8.53 18.42 -14.44
C ILE A 351 -8.33 17.10 -13.69
N LYS A 352 -8.49 17.09 -12.37
CA LYS A 352 -8.45 15.86 -11.58
C LYS A 352 -9.49 14.84 -12.06
N ASP A 353 -10.74 15.26 -12.23
CA ASP A 353 -11.83 14.38 -12.63
C ASP A 353 -11.68 13.95 -14.11
N ALA A 354 -11.14 14.80 -14.97
CA ALA A 354 -10.78 14.44 -16.35
C ALA A 354 -9.72 13.33 -16.38
N ILE A 355 -8.66 13.43 -15.56
CA ILE A 355 -7.64 12.37 -15.45
C ILE A 355 -8.25 11.06 -14.92
N GLU A 356 -9.12 11.13 -13.91
CA GLU A 356 -9.72 9.92 -13.31
C GLU A 356 -10.77 9.25 -14.23
N GLU A 357 -11.60 10.03 -14.92
CA GLU A 357 -12.73 9.53 -15.71
C GLU A 357 -12.43 9.39 -17.21
N TRP A 358 -11.52 10.20 -17.76
CA TRP A 358 -11.15 10.17 -19.18
C TRP A 358 -9.78 9.54 -19.43
N GLY A 359 -8.84 9.61 -18.50
CA GLY A 359 -7.47 9.11 -18.65
C GLY A 359 -6.45 10.22 -18.50
#